data_AF-A0A8I1GVM5-F1
#
_entry.id   AF-A0A8I1GVM5-F1
#
_cell.length_a   1.000
_cell.length_b   1.000
_cell.length_c   1.000
_cell.angle_alpha   90.00
_cell.angle_beta   90.00
_cell.angle_gamma   90.00
#
_symmetry.space_group_name_H-M   'P 1'
#
loop_
_entity.id
_entity.type
_entity.pdbx_description
1 polymer ?
#
loop_
_entity_poly.entity_id
_entity_poly.type
_entity_poly.pdbx_seq_one_letter_code
_entity_poly.pdbx_strand_id
1 'polypeptide(L)' 'NGDVYCIVGCGGDRDRTKRPVMASVAVEYATQAIYTSDNPRSEDPVAILDDMIKDEKGNNYEVIVDRKEAIRYAIS' A
#
# COMPACT_ATOMS: atom_id res chain seq x y z
N ASN A 1 -8.87 -10.80 20.58
CA ASN A 1 -8.14 -10.60 19.32
C ASN A 1 -7.91 -9.11 19.13
N GLY A 2 -6.75 -8.72 18.61
CA GLY A 2 -6.43 -7.32 18.28
C GLY A 2 -6.40 -7.12 16.77
N ASP A 3 -6.49 -5.86 16.34
CA ASP A 3 -6.46 -5.49 14.92
C ASP A 3 -5.03 -5.47 14.38
N VAL A 4 -4.86 -5.88 13.14
CA VAL A 4 -3.57 -5.88 12.43
C VAL A 4 -3.63 -4.87 11.30
N TYR A 5 -2.81 -3.82 11.39
CA TYR A 5 -2.68 -2.79 10.35
C TYR A 5 -1.41 -3.06 9.53
N CYS A 6 -1.53 -3.12 8.20
CA CYS A 6 -0.41 -3.31 7.29
C CYS A 6 -0.16 -2.04 6.48
N ILE A 7 0.90 -1.30 6.84
CA ILE A 7 1.33 -0.12 6.08
C ILE A 7 2.40 -0.56 5.09
N VAL A 8 2.16 -0.44 3.79
CA VAL A 8 3.06 -0.96 2.77
C VAL A 8 3.09 -0.09 1.51
N GLY A 9 4.23 -0.06 0.85
CA GLY A 9 4.41 0.54 -0.47
C GLY A 9 5.34 -0.29 -1.34
N CYS A 10 5.51 0.11 -2.59
CA CYS A 10 6.45 -0.51 -3.51
C CYS A 10 7.57 0.46 -3.92
N GLY A 11 8.77 -0.08 -4.14
CA GLY A 11 9.87 0.69 -4.71
C GLY A 11 9.68 0.90 -6.22
N GLY A 12 10.01 2.11 -6.69
CA GLY A 12 10.08 2.43 -8.11
C GLY A 12 11.34 1.88 -8.78
N ASP A 13 11.40 2.04 -10.11
CA ASP A 13 12.42 1.57 -11.06
C ASP A 13 12.76 0.08 -10.90
N ARG A 14 11.77 -0.72 -10.50
CA ARG A 14 11.91 -2.13 -10.14
C ARG A 14 10.73 -2.95 -10.67
N ASP A 15 10.69 -4.22 -10.30
CA ASP A 15 9.62 -5.13 -10.67
C ASP A 15 8.23 -4.57 -10.32
N ARG A 16 7.45 -4.29 -11.36
CA ARG A 16 6.06 -3.81 -11.29
C ARG A 16 5.07 -4.96 -11.11
N THR A 17 5.44 -6.17 -11.51
CA THR A 17 4.53 -7.33 -11.52
C THR A 17 4.13 -7.76 -10.11
N LYS A 18 4.98 -7.51 -9.11
CA LYS A 18 4.68 -7.77 -7.70
C LYS A 18 3.72 -6.77 -7.06
N ARG A 19 3.55 -5.56 -7.62
CA ARG A 19 2.75 -4.47 -7.01
C ARG A 19 1.32 -4.92 -6.68
N PRO A 20 0.53 -5.46 -7.63
CA PRO A 20 -0.83 -5.94 -7.34
C PRO A 20 -0.85 -7.16 -6.40
N VAL A 21 0.16 -8.04 -6.48
CA VAL A 21 0.25 -9.21 -5.60
C VAL A 21 0.48 -8.79 -4.14
N MET A 22 1.35 -7.80 -3.92
CA MET A 22 1.61 -7.27 -2.58
C MET A 22 0.38 -6.60 -1.97
N ALA A 23 -0.40 -5.87 -2.77
CA ALA A 23 -1.66 -5.29 -2.31
C ALA A 23 -2.66 -6.37 -1.90
N SER A 24 -2.92 -7.33 -2.78
CA SER A 24 -3.86 -8.43 -2.51
C SER A 24 -3.52 -9.19 -1.23
N VAL A 25 -2.25 -9.48 -0.97
CA VAL A 25 -1.79 -10.16 0.25
C VAL A 25 -1.98 -9.27 1.49
N ALA A 26 -1.72 -7.96 1.39
CA ALA A 26 -1.93 -7.05 2.52
C ALA A 26 -3.42 -7.01 2.94
N VAL A 27 -4.32 -6.92 1.96
CA VAL A 27 -5.78 -6.96 2.17
C VAL A 27 -6.25 -8.31 2.72
N GLU A 28 -5.68 -9.42 2.25
CA GLU A 28 -6.07 -10.78 2.68
C GLU A 28 -5.77 -11.05 4.16
N TYR A 29 -4.64 -10.55 4.67
CA TYR A 29 -4.15 -10.91 6.01
C TYR A 29 -4.24 -9.80 7.07
N ALA A 30 -4.48 -8.54 6.67
CA ALA A 30 -4.62 -7.42 7.61
C ALA A 30 -6.09 -7.09 7.91
N THR A 31 -6.36 -6.58 9.11
CA THR A 31 -7.63 -5.91 9.41
C THR A 31 -7.81 -4.70 8.50
N GLN A 32 -6.75 -3.92 8.30
CA GLN A 32 -6.73 -2.76 7.39
C GLN A 32 -5.35 -2.65 6.72
N ALA A 33 -5.33 -2.59 5.39
CA ALA A 33 -4.15 -2.24 4.63
C ALA A 33 -4.07 -0.72 4.39
N ILE A 34 -2.87 -0.15 4.41
CA ILE A 34 -2.64 1.27 4.13
C ILE A 34 -1.52 1.35 3.10
N TYR A 35 -1.88 1.70 1.87
CA TYR A 35 -0.92 1.84 0.78
C TYR A 35 -0.33 3.24 0.76
N THR A 36 0.99 3.32 0.78
CA THR A 36 1.73 4.59 0.88
C THR A 36 2.96 4.63 -0.02
N SER A 37 3.48 5.83 -0.30
CA SER A 37 4.79 5.97 -0.93
C SER A 37 5.87 5.27 -0.10
N ASP A 38 6.69 4.48 -0.77
CA ASP A 38 7.89 3.86 -0.20
C ASP A 38 9.16 4.53 -0.75
N ASN A 39 9.74 3.95 -1.79
CA ASN A 39 10.96 4.44 -2.42
C ASN A 39 10.69 4.68 -3.90
N PRO A 40 10.01 5.77 -4.28
CA PRO A 40 9.51 5.97 -5.65
C PRO A 40 10.63 6.15 -6.68
N ARG A 41 11.83 6.56 -6.26
CA ARG A 41 12.98 6.84 -7.13
C ARG A 41 12.60 7.83 -8.22
N SER A 42 12.61 7.42 -9.50
CA SER A 42 12.25 8.27 -10.63
C SER A 42 10.77 8.16 -11.05
N GLU A 43 10.01 7.20 -10.49
CA GLU A 43 8.59 7.02 -10.78
C GLU A 43 7.72 7.97 -9.92
N ASP A 44 6.54 8.31 -10.44
CA ASP A 44 5.51 9.00 -9.65
C ASP A 44 4.95 8.06 -8.57
N PRO A 45 5.00 8.43 -7.27
CA PRO A 45 4.45 7.60 -6.20
C PRO A 45 2.96 7.28 -6.40
N VAL A 46 2.16 8.17 -7.00
CA VAL A 46 0.75 7.91 -7.27
C VAL A 46 0.60 6.79 -8.29
N ALA A 47 1.40 6.81 -9.35
CA ALA A 47 1.38 5.76 -10.37
C ALA A 47 1.80 4.39 -9.81
N ILE A 48 2.72 4.35 -8.84
CA ILE A 48 3.08 3.11 -8.13
C ILE A 48 1.90 2.59 -7.32
N LEU A 49 1.17 3.47 -6.63
CA LEU A 49 0.00 3.11 -5.82
C LEU A 49 -1.17 2.65 -6.69
N ASP A 50 -1.41 3.31 -7.82
CA ASP A 50 -2.38 2.89 -8.84
C ASP A 50 -2.05 1.47 -9.35
N ASP A 51 -0.78 1.20 -9.66
CA ASP A 51 -0.31 -0.14 -10.05
C ASP A 51 -0.51 -1.20 -8.94
N MET A 52 -0.42 -0.79 -7.66
CA MET A 52 -0.67 -1.68 -6.52
C MET A 52 -2.15 -2.04 -6.42
N ILE A 53 -3.06 -1.08 -6.58
CA ILE A 53 -4.50 -1.32 -6.34
C ILE A 53 -5.30 -1.71 -7.58
N LYS A 54 -4.71 -1.70 -8.78
CA LYS A 54 -5.42 -1.92 -10.06
C LYS A 54 -6.31 -3.16 -10.14
N ASP A 55 -5.95 -4.23 -9.42
CA ASP A 55 -6.67 -5.52 -9.40
C ASP A 55 -7.28 -5.84 -8.02
N GLU A 56 -7.18 -4.90 -7.07
CA GLU A 56 -7.67 -5.08 -5.71
C GLU A 56 -9.20 -5.04 -5.67
N LYS A 57 -9.80 -5.97 -4.91
CA LYS A 57 -11.25 -6.14 -4.77
C LYS A 57 -11.73 -6.02 -3.32
N GLY A 58 -10.83 -6.07 -2.36
CA GLY A 58 -11.13 -5.82 -0.96
C GLY A 58 -11.57 -4.38 -0.72
N ASN A 59 -12.21 -4.15 0.41
CA ASN A 59 -12.66 -2.83 0.86
C ASN A 59 -12.03 -2.42 2.21
N ASN A 60 -11.11 -3.24 2.73
CA ASN A 60 -10.35 -3.01 3.95
C ASN A 60 -8.96 -2.41 3.64
N TYR A 61 -8.93 -1.38 2.79
CA TYR A 61 -7.70 -0.63 2.54
C TYR A 61 -7.94 0.88 2.42
N GLU A 62 -6.89 1.65 2.68
CA GLU A 62 -6.79 3.08 2.41
C GLU A 62 -5.54 3.39 1.58
N VAL A 63 -5.57 4.49 0.83
CA VAL A 63 -4.42 4.99 0.08
C VAL A 63 -4.04 6.37 0.60
N ILE A 64 -2.87 6.45 1.23
CA ILE A 64 -2.33 7.70 1.79
C ILE A 64 -0.92 7.85 1.25
N VAL A 65 -0.73 8.75 0.28
CA VAL A 65 0.53 8.88 -0.46
C VAL A 65 1.69 9.28 0.46
N ASP A 66 1.46 10.19 1.40
CA ASP A 66 2.47 10.61 2.36
C ASP A 66 2.69 9.54 3.45
N ARG A 67 3.90 9.00 3.51
CA ARG A 67 4.26 7.93 4.46
C ARG A 67 4.08 8.34 5.91
N LYS A 68 4.33 9.60 6.25
CA LYS A 68 4.21 10.07 7.63
C LYS A 68 2.74 10.16 8.04
N GLU A 69 1.87 10.60 7.14
CA GLU A 69 0.42 10.59 7.32
C GLU A 69 -0.14 9.17 7.39
N ALA A 70 0.32 8.26 6.53
CA ALA A 70 -0.08 6.85 6.57
C ALA A 70 0.24 6.18 7.92
N ILE A 71 1.45 6.41 8.45
CA ILE A 71 1.86 5.90 9.77
C ILE A 71 1.02 6.52 10.88
N ARG A 72 0.76 7.84 10.83
CA ARG A 72 -0.08 8.52 11.82
C ARG A 72 -1.50 7.98 11.84
N TYR A 73 -2.08 7.77 10.66
CA TYR A 73 -3.42 7.21 10.51
C TYR A 73 -3.53 5.81 11.14
N ALA A 74 -2.49 4.98 11.04
CA ALA A 74 -2.52 3.61 11.58
C ALA A 74 -2.37 3.50 13.10
N ILE A 75 -1.80 4.53 13.76
CA ILE A 75 -1.49 4.50 15.20
C ILE A 75 -2.42 5.39 16.04
N SER A 76 -3.36 6.09 15.41
CA SER A 76 -4.37 6.92 16.06
C SER A 76 -5.58 6.09 16.49
#